data_AF-A0A3L6N9F5-F1
#
_entry.id   AF-A0A3L6N9F5-F1
#
_cell.length_a   1.000
_cell.length_b   1.000
_cell.length_c   1.000
_cell.angle_alpha   90.00
_cell.angle_beta   90.00
_cell.angle_gamma   90.00
#
_symmetry.space_group_name_H-M   'P 1'
#
loop_
_entity.id
_entity.type
_entity.pdbx_description
1 polymer ?
#
loop_
_entity_poly.entity_id
_entity_poly.type
_entity_poly.pdbx_seq_one_letter_code
_entity_poly.pdbx_strand_id
1 'polypeptide(L)'
;MLHFSVDQEAPVCKLMRELCFALAFADDSAMHLVLARLEIDPERTGGQASQESASSLTHYNASIEILRNQLGVAQLMAHEAIIGVVVNLACYDMFTNNLTRWKTHMSGLQKMIEYRGGINTLSSQYLQVTTIWMDLTGSMILDQPPHLTLYQADLEDEAMDFVQKSRRDTELLLELLLKLSYLAAGKSELDLSEDSALLEELQVGVYKTLTLPRYNSPNIHQNSLAPCLLTYEIFRLAVLVYLSGPVTFLAGNRTFNVVTPHLRGRLSRMYREHRLDWAGLEHVELFTLVIGALTEVGQDRQRLMVQLQRTMRVQGLIWNGLVDKLRSMAWVDIVWSAGLERLHVDLAIMTG
;
A
#
# COMPACT_ATOMS: atom_id res chain seq x y z
N MET A 1 12.06 -2.24 -28.28
CA MET A 1 11.07 -3.31 -28.46
C MET A 1 10.30 -3.36 -27.16
N LEU A 2 9.07 -2.84 -27.16
CA LEU A 2 8.17 -2.82 -26.00
C LEU A 2 8.05 -4.26 -25.47
N HIS A 3 8.42 -4.51 -24.21
CA HIS A 3 8.38 -5.87 -23.67
C HIS A 3 6.92 -6.23 -23.40
N PHE A 4 6.34 -7.02 -24.32
CA PHE A 4 4.93 -7.45 -24.33
C PHE A 4 4.74 -8.85 -23.74
N SER A 5 5.73 -9.39 -23.04
CA SER A 5 5.75 -10.78 -22.60
C SER A 5 6.42 -10.89 -21.23
N VAL A 6 5.65 -10.57 -20.19
CA VAL A 6 5.92 -11.08 -18.84
C VAL A 6 4.88 -12.17 -18.61
N ASP A 7 5.34 -13.41 -18.45
CA ASP A 7 4.51 -14.62 -18.57
C ASP A 7 3.44 -14.81 -17.47
N GLN A 8 3.34 -13.91 -16.49
CA GLN A 8 2.26 -13.88 -15.49
C GLN A 8 2.09 -12.46 -14.94
N GLU A 9 1.35 -11.61 -15.64
CA GLU A 9 1.02 -10.29 -15.12
C GLU A 9 -0.25 -10.33 -14.29
N ALA A 10 -0.19 -9.78 -13.09
CA ALA A 10 -1.37 -9.65 -12.27
C ALA A 10 -2.39 -8.69 -12.91
N PRO A 11 -3.71 -8.89 -12.74
CA PRO A 11 -4.73 -8.18 -13.49
C PRO A 11 -4.63 -6.66 -13.45
N VAL A 12 -4.29 -6.04 -12.31
CA VAL A 12 -4.14 -4.57 -12.21
C VAL A 12 -3.04 -4.03 -13.14
N CYS A 13 -1.94 -4.77 -13.31
CA CYS A 13 -0.86 -4.38 -14.21
C CYS A 13 -1.26 -4.52 -15.69
N LYS A 14 -2.02 -5.57 -16.01
CA LYS A 14 -2.64 -5.71 -17.33
C LYS A 14 -3.57 -4.52 -17.63
N LEU A 15 -4.42 -4.13 -16.68
CA LEU A 15 -5.33 -2.99 -16.84
C LEU A 15 -4.57 -1.68 -17.04
N MET A 16 -3.53 -1.44 -16.24
CA MET A 16 -2.69 -0.25 -16.37
C MET A 16 -2.00 -0.21 -17.73
N ARG A 17 -1.47 -1.34 -18.21
CA ARG A 17 -0.84 -1.40 -19.54
C ARG A 17 -1.85 -1.15 -20.66
N GLU A 18 -3.03 -1.76 -20.60
CA GLU A 18 -4.09 -1.56 -21.59
C GLU A 18 -4.51 -0.08 -21.64
N LEU A 19 -4.64 0.57 -20.48
CA LEU A 19 -4.90 2.01 -20.38
C LEU A 19 -3.75 2.84 -20.98
N CYS A 20 -2.50 2.58 -20.58
CA CYS A 20 -1.33 3.27 -21.13
C CYS A 20 -1.25 3.14 -22.65
N PHE A 21 -1.52 1.94 -23.18
CA PHE A 21 -1.47 1.65 -24.60
C PHE A 21 -2.59 2.39 -25.35
N ALA A 22 -3.83 2.29 -24.87
CA ALA A 22 -4.96 2.99 -25.47
C ALA A 22 -4.75 4.52 -25.48
N LEU A 23 -4.25 5.08 -24.37
CA LEU A 23 -3.97 6.51 -24.26
C LEU A 23 -2.83 6.97 -25.16
N ALA A 24 -1.74 6.19 -25.27
CA ALA A 24 -0.58 6.58 -26.07
C ALA A 24 -0.89 6.74 -27.57
N PHE A 25 -1.87 6.00 -28.10
CA PHE A 25 -2.32 6.19 -29.49
C PHE A 25 -3.34 7.31 -29.67
N ALA A 26 -3.98 7.75 -28.58
CA ALA A 26 -5.04 8.75 -28.60
C ALA A 26 -4.55 10.16 -28.21
N ASP A 27 -3.43 10.26 -27.49
CA ASP A 27 -2.95 11.50 -26.89
C ASP A 27 -1.40 11.59 -26.89
N ASP A 28 -0.87 12.67 -27.46
CA ASP A 28 0.58 12.89 -27.57
C ASP A 28 1.24 13.02 -26.19
N SER A 29 0.57 13.59 -25.19
CA SER A 29 1.10 13.67 -23.83
C SER A 29 1.27 12.28 -23.22
N ALA A 30 0.29 11.40 -23.40
CA ALA A 30 0.38 10.01 -22.98
C ALA A 30 1.51 9.25 -23.68
N MET A 31 1.71 9.46 -24.99
CA MET A 31 2.82 8.84 -25.73
C MET A 31 4.18 9.25 -25.14
N HIS A 32 4.37 10.55 -24.87
CA HIS A 32 5.58 11.04 -24.22
C HIS A 32 5.81 10.39 -22.85
N LEU A 33 4.77 10.16 -22.05
CA LEU A 33 4.91 9.45 -20.76
C LEU A 33 5.31 7.99 -20.90
N VAL A 34 4.78 7.29 -21.92
CA VAL A 34 5.20 5.92 -22.20
C VAL A 34 6.69 5.89 -22.53
N LEU A 35 7.19 6.82 -23.35
CA LEU A 35 8.62 6.93 -23.66
C LEU A 35 9.46 7.23 -22.40
N ALA A 36 9.02 8.17 -21.56
CA ALA A 36 9.71 8.46 -20.30
C ALA A 36 9.78 7.22 -19.39
N ARG A 37 8.68 6.45 -19.28
CA ARG A 37 8.60 5.25 -18.44
C ARG A 37 9.50 4.12 -18.94
N LEU A 38 9.59 3.93 -20.25
CA LEU A 38 10.46 2.91 -20.87
C LEU A 38 11.95 3.11 -20.60
N GLU A 39 12.37 4.33 -20.24
CA GLU A 39 13.75 4.62 -19.88
C GLU A 39 14.09 4.29 -18.43
N ILE A 40 13.09 4.28 -17.54
CA ILE A 40 13.25 4.06 -16.11
C ILE A 40 12.79 2.66 -15.68
N ASP A 41 12.38 1.82 -16.62
CA ASP A 41 11.85 0.48 -16.38
C ASP A 41 12.88 -0.41 -15.65
N PRO A 42 12.54 -0.95 -14.45
CA PRO A 42 13.42 -1.85 -13.69
C PRO A 42 13.92 -3.05 -14.49
N GLU A 43 13.14 -3.59 -15.43
CA GLU A 43 13.57 -4.71 -16.26
C GLU A 43 14.72 -4.32 -17.20
N ARG A 44 14.74 -3.05 -17.62
CA ARG A 44 15.80 -2.48 -18.46
C ARG A 44 17.02 -2.04 -17.65
N THR A 45 16.82 -1.67 -16.38
CA THR A 45 17.90 -1.22 -15.48
C THR A 45 18.51 -2.36 -14.63
N GLY A 46 18.09 -3.61 -14.86
CA GLY A 46 18.62 -4.77 -14.14
C GLY A 46 18.15 -4.85 -12.67
N GLY A 47 16.93 -4.39 -12.39
CA GLY A 47 16.33 -4.40 -11.06
C GLY A 47 16.83 -3.27 -10.14
N GLN A 48 17.54 -2.28 -10.67
CA GLN A 48 17.91 -1.08 -9.92
C GLN A 48 16.71 -0.15 -9.75
N ALA A 49 16.71 0.63 -8.66
CA ALA A 49 15.69 1.63 -8.42
C ALA A 49 15.60 2.59 -9.61
N SER A 50 14.38 2.81 -10.12
CA SER A 50 14.12 3.70 -11.24
C SER A 50 14.62 5.11 -10.94
N GLN A 51 15.61 5.58 -11.68
CA GLN A 51 16.15 6.94 -11.58
C GLN A 51 15.89 7.71 -12.86
N GLU A 52 15.55 8.99 -12.71
CA GLU A 52 15.34 9.89 -13.84
C GLU A 52 16.64 10.13 -14.61
N SER A 53 16.62 9.85 -15.90
CA SER A 53 17.63 10.25 -16.87
C SER A 53 17.27 11.60 -17.49
N ALA A 54 18.25 12.28 -18.10
CA ALA A 54 17.98 13.50 -18.87
C ALA A 54 16.97 13.28 -20.03
N SER A 55 17.00 12.09 -20.64
CA SER A 55 16.09 11.74 -21.73
C SER A 55 14.67 11.47 -21.21
N SER A 56 14.54 10.76 -20.08
CA SER A 56 13.25 10.48 -19.43
C SER A 56 12.57 11.77 -18.98
N LEU A 57 13.35 12.72 -18.45
CA LEU A 57 12.87 14.05 -18.08
C LEU A 57 12.47 14.89 -19.29
N THR A 58 13.16 14.74 -20.43
CA THR A 58 12.78 15.43 -21.66
C THR A 58 11.38 15.01 -22.09
N HIS A 59 11.13 13.69 -22.10
CA HIS A 59 9.81 13.16 -22.43
C HIS A 59 8.74 13.51 -21.37
N TYR A 60 9.05 13.41 -20.09
CA TYR A 60 8.15 13.81 -19.00
C TYR A 60 7.74 15.29 -19.10
N ASN A 61 8.71 16.18 -19.33
CA ASN A 61 8.45 17.62 -19.44
C ASN A 61 7.61 17.95 -20.69
N ALA A 62 7.87 17.28 -21.81
CA ALA A 62 7.05 17.43 -23.01
C ALA A 62 5.59 17.03 -22.75
N SER A 63 5.35 15.93 -22.02
CA SER A 63 4.00 15.52 -21.59
C SER A 63 3.31 16.62 -20.76
N ILE A 64 4.00 17.18 -19.76
CA ILE A 64 3.48 18.27 -18.93
C ILE A 64 3.15 19.52 -19.76
N GLU A 65 3.99 19.88 -20.71
CA GLU A 65 3.77 21.04 -21.57
C GLU A 65 2.53 20.86 -22.45
N ILE A 66 2.38 19.69 -23.09
CA ILE A 66 1.20 19.34 -23.88
C ILE A 66 -0.06 19.38 -23.01
N LEU A 67 -0.01 18.73 -21.84
CA LEU A 67 -1.14 18.70 -20.90
C LEU A 67 -1.54 20.11 -20.46
N ARG A 68 -0.57 20.98 -20.15
CA ARG A 68 -0.83 22.38 -19.77
C ARG A 68 -1.55 23.14 -20.89
N ASN A 69 -1.17 22.92 -22.13
CA ASN A 69 -1.80 23.56 -23.28
C ASN A 69 -3.25 23.08 -23.47
N GLN A 70 -3.53 21.79 -23.24
CA GLN A 70 -4.89 21.22 -23.29
C GLN A 70 -5.79 21.77 -22.17
N LEU A 71 -5.23 21.92 -20.96
CA LEU A 71 -5.93 22.45 -19.79
C LEU A 71 -6.34 23.93 -19.94
N GLY A 72 -5.73 24.69 -20.84
CA GLY A 72 -6.13 26.06 -21.16
C GLY A 72 -7.55 26.18 -21.75
N VAL A 73 -8.17 25.07 -22.14
CA VAL A 73 -9.54 25.00 -22.69
C VAL A 73 -10.49 24.38 -21.66
N ALA A 74 -11.35 25.19 -21.04
CA ALA A 74 -12.14 24.84 -19.86
C ALA A 74 -13.03 23.58 -19.99
N GLN A 75 -13.48 23.22 -21.21
CA GLN A 75 -14.29 22.02 -21.46
C GLN A 75 -13.51 20.70 -21.42
N LEU A 76 -12.17 20.74 -21.45
CA LEU A 76 -11.31 19.56 -21.49
C LEU A 76 -10.80 19.14 -20.11
N MET A 77 -10.91 19.99 -19.08
CA MET A 77 -10.30 19.77 -17.76
C MET A 77 -10.70 18.47 -17.05
N ALA A 78 -11.84 17.89 -17.41
CA ALA A 78 -12.33 16.63 -16.86
C ALA A 78 -12.53 15.55 -17.93
N HIS A 79 -11.91 15.66 -19.11
CA HIS A 79 -11.98 14.58 -20.08
C HIS A 79 -11.20 13.35 -19.56
N GLU A 80 -11.74 12.13 -19.77
CA GLU A 80 -11.13 10.91 -19.21
C GLU A 80 -9.71 10.65 -19.72
N ALA A 81 -9.40 11.08 -20.96
CA ALA A 81 -8.04 11.02 -21.49
C ALA A 81 -7.06 11.85 -20.66
N ILE A 82 -7.44 13.07 -20.28
CA ILE A 82 -6.60 13.97 -19.46
C ILE A 82 -6.44 13.42 -18.04
N ILE A 83 -7.50 12.89 -17.45
CA ILE A 83 -7.45 12.19 -16.16
C ILE A 83 -6.48 11.01 -16.24
N GLY A 84 -6.54 10.22 -17.32
CA GLY A 84 -5.61 9.13 -17.59
C GLY A 84 -4.16 9.58 -17.70
N VAL A 85 -3.87 10.72 -18.35
CA VAL A 85 -2.53 11.30 -18.40
C VAL A 85 -2.03 11.69 -17.00
N VAL A 86 -2.87 12.34 -16.18
CA VAL A 86 -2.50 12.74 -14.81
C VAL A 86 -2.25 11.53 -13.92
N VAL A 87 -3.04 10.46 -14.04
CA VAL A 87 -2.81 9.19 -13.34
C VAL A 87 -1.45 8.59 -13.73
N ASN A 88 -1.10 8.63 -15.02
CA ASN A 88 0.20 8.14 -15.50
C ASN A 88 1.38 8.99 -14.99
N LEU A 89 1.21 10.31 -14.91
CA LEU A 89 2.20 11.22 -14.30
C LEU A 89 2.43 10.88 -12.82
N ALA A 90 1.36 10.69 -12.06
CA ALA A 90 1.45 10.26 -10.66
C ALA A 90 2.16 8.90 -10.54
N CYS A 91 1.85 7.96 -11.43
CA CYS A 91 2.49 6.64 -11.47
C CYS A 91 4.00 6.75 -11.71
N TYR A 92 4.41 7.53 -12.72
CA TYR A 92 5.81 7.82 -13.01
C TYR A 92 6.54 8.42 -11.79
N ASP A 93 5.90 9.37 -11.11
CA ASP A 93 6.46 10.03 -9.94
C ASP A 93 6.61 9.11 -8.73
N MET A 94 5.70 8.13 -8.58
CA MET A 94 5.85 7.11 -7.56
C MET A 94 7.03 6.17 -7.85
N PHE A 95 7.21 5.72 -9.10
CA PHE A 95 8.34 4.86 -9.48
C PHE A 95 9.69 5.56 -9.34
N THR A 96 9.76 6.86 -9.65
CA THR A 96 10.98 7.67 -9.50
C THR A 96 11.16 8.24 -8.10
N ASN A 97 10.30 7.86 -7.15
CA ASN A 97 10.30 8.33 -5.77
C ASN A 97 10.20 9.87 -5.62
N ASN A 98 9.54 10.54 -6.56
CA ASN A 98 9.26 11.97 -6.51
C ASN A 98 7.87 12.24 -5.91
N LEU A 99 7.73 11.94 -4.62
CA LEU A 99 6.45 12.01 -3.91
C LEU A 99 5.88 13.44 -3.81
N THR A 100 6.71 14.47 -3.93
CA THR A 100 6.27 15.87 -3.99
C THR A 100 5.51 16.16 -5.29
N ARG A 101 6.03 15.70 -6.44
CA ARG A 101 5.29 15.81 -7.72
C ARG A 101 4.05 14.92 -7.70
N TRP A 102 4.14 13.69 -7.18
CA TRP A 102 2.97 12.83 -6.99
C TRP A 102 1.83 13.54 -6.22
N LYS A 103 2.12 14.16 -5.07
CA LYS A 103 1.12 14.92 -4.29
C LYS A 103 0.46 16.04 -5.10
N THR A 104 1.25 16.71 -5.96
CA THR A 104 0.76 17.80 -6.81
C THR A 104 -0.22 17.26 -7.85
N HIS A 105 0.11 16.15 -8.52
CA HIS A 105 -0.78 15.49 -9.47
C HIS A 105 -2.04 14.96 -8.81
N MET A 106 -1.93 14.33 -7.64
CA MET A 106 -3.10 13.82 -6.91
C MET A 106 -4.04 14.95 -6.45
N SER A 107 -3.50 16.09 -6.02
CA SER A 107 -4.30 17.27 -5.69
C SER A 107 -5.06 17.82 -6.90
N GLY A 108 -4.44 17.79 -8.09
CA GLY A 108 -5.09 18.17 -9.34
C GLY A 108 -6.17 17.16 -9.74
N LEU A 109 -5.84 15.87 -9.68
CA LEU A 109 -6.72 14.75 -10.01
C LEU A 109 -7.98 14.74 -9.13
N GLN A 110 -7.83 14.96 -7.82
CA GLN A 110 -8.96 15.09 -6.89
C GLN A 110 -9.97 16.14 -7.39
N LYS A 111 -9.50 17.35 -7.75
CA LYS A 111 -10.36 18.42 -8.26
C LYS A 111 -11.05 18.03 -9.57
N MET A 112 -10.35 17.34 -10.47
CA MET A 112 -10.94 16.86 -11.73
C MET A 112 -12.06 15.85 -11.49
N ILE A 113 -11.87 14.92 -10.54
CA ILE A 113 -12.86 13.91 -10.17
C ILE A 113 -14.05 14.53 -9.43
N GLU A 114 -13.81 15.46 -8.50
CA GLU A 114 -14.86 16.21 -7.80
C GLU A 114 -15.71 17.03 -8.78
N TYR A 115 -15.08 17.68 -9.76
CA TYR A 115 -15.79 18.42 -10.81
C TYR A 115 -16.74 17.54 -11.62
N ARG A 116 -16.43 16.26 -11.81
CA ARG A 116 -17.34 15.30 -12.45
C ARG A 116 -18.47 14.81 -11.56
N GLY A 117 -18.42 15.04 -10.25
CA GLY A 117 -19.36 14.50 -9.28
C GLY A 117 -18.90 13.20 -8.61
N GLY A 118 -17.61 12.87 -8.68
CA GLY A 118 -17.01 11.75 -7.95
C GLY A 118 -16.46 10.64 -8.85
N ILE A 119 -15.73 9.69 -8.25
CA ILE A 119 -14.95 8.68 -8.98
C ILE A 119 -15.83 7.71 -9.80
N ASN A 120 -17.06 7.48 -9.36
CA ASN A 120 -18.03 6.59 -10.01
C ASN A 120 -18.62 7.16 -11.31
N THR A 121 -18.29 8.40 -11.66
CA THR A 121 -18.73 9.07 -12.89
C THR A 121 -17.79 8.82 -14.07
N LEU A 122 -16.67 8.13 -13.85
CA LEU A 122 -15.79 7.65 -14.91
C LEU A 122 -16.45 6.46 -15.62
N SER A 123 -16.55 6.55 -16.94
CA SER A 123 -17.15 5.51 -17.79
C SER A 123 -16.22 4.31 -17.96
N SER A 124 -14.91 4.52 -17.93
CA SER A 124 -13.92 3.45 -17.98
C SER A 124 -13.65 2.88 -16.58
N GLN A 125 -14.06 1.63 -16.37
CA GLN A 125 -13.72 0.86 -15.16
C GLN A 125 -12.19 0.77 -14.96
N TYR A 126 -11.43 0.66 -16.05
CA TYR A 126 -9.97 0.62 -16.00
C TYR A 126 -9.41 1.91 -15.40
N LEU A 127 -9.84 3.06 -15.92
CA LEU A 127 -9.41 4.35 -15.42
C LEU A 127 -9.82 4.55 -13.96
N GLN A 128 -11.02 4.12 -13.59
CA GLN A 128 -11.52 4.18 -12.23
C GLN A 128 -10.62 3.39 -11.27
N VAL A 129 -10.39 2.11 -11.54
CA VAL A 129 -9.59 1.20 -10.71
C VAL A 129 -8.15 1.69 -10.61
N THR A 130 -7.52 2.09 -11.71
CA THR A 130 -6.16 2.61 -11.71
C THR A 130 -6.05 3.92 -10.90
N THR A 131 -7.02 4.83 -11.05
CA THR A 131 -7.03 6.09 -10.30
C THR A 131 -7.10 5.84 -8.79
N ILE A 132 -7.96 4.90 -8.36
CA ILE A 132 -8.10 4.51 -6.96
C ILE A 132 -6.79 3.92 -6.43
N TRP A 133 -6.23 2.91 -7.11
CA TRP A 133 -5.00 2.27 -6.65
C TRP A 133 -3.79 3.19 -6.65
N MET A 134 -3.74 4.17 -7.55
CA MET A 134 -2.70 5.19 -7.58
C MET A 134 -2.77 6.10 -6.35
N ASP A 135 -3.97 6.52 -5.96
CA ASP A 135 -4.18 7.31 -4.73
C ASP A 135 -3.85 6.49 -3.48
N LEU A 136 -4.39 5.27 -3.39
CA LEU A 136 -4.19 4.39 -2.25
C LEU A 136 -2.71 4.07 -2.05
N THR A 137 -1.99 3.64 -3.10
CA THR A 137 -0.58 3.24 -2.98
C THR A 137 0.31 4.39 -2.53
N GLY A 138 0.18 5.57 -3.13
CA GLY A 138 0.97 6.73 -2.70
C GLY A 138 0.57 7.23 -1.31
N SER A 139 -0.70 7.11 -0.95
CA SER A 139 -1.18 7.40 0.41
C SER A 139 -0.67 6.40 1.45
N MET A 140 -0.47 5.13 1.08
CA MET A 140 0.24 4.14 1.91
C MET A 140 1.72 4.50 2.10
N ILE A 141 2.43 4.89 1.03
CA ILE A 141 3.84 5.31 1.10
C ILE A 141 4.02 6.45 2.11
N LEU A 142 3.10 7.39 2.10
CA LEU A 142 3.13 8.59 2.93
C LEU A 142 2.43 8.41 4.29
N ASP A 143 1.77 7.26 4.51
CA ASP A 143 0.87 7.00 5.63
C ASP A 143 -0.05 8.20 5.93
N GLN A 144 -0.81 8.61 4.92
CA GLN A 144 -1.78 9.71 4.99
C GLN A 144 -3.16 9.26 4.49
N PRO A 145 -4.26 9.95 4.84
CA PRO A 145 -5.55 9.70 4.22
C PRO A 145 -5.49 9.83 2.69
N PRO A 146 -6.25 9.01 1.94
CA PRO A 146 -6.37 9.15 0.49
C PRO A 146 -6.95 10.51 0.09
N HIS A 147 -6.62 11.00 -1.11
CA HIS A 147 -7.18 12.24 -1.64
C HIS A 147 -8.62 12.04 -2.12
N LEU A 148 -8.91 10.87 -2.70
CA LEU A 148 -10.22 10.51 -3.20
C LEU A 148 -11.08 9.98 -2.06
N THR A 149 -12.25 10.58 -1.85
CA THR A 149 -13.25 10.04 -0.93
C THR A 149 -14.00 8.91 -1.62
N LEU A 150 -13.78 7.65 -1.19
CA LEU A 150 -14.38 6.47 -1.82
C LEU A 150 -15.63 5.99 -1.10
N TYR A 151 -15.67 6.17 0.23
CA TYR A 151 -16.77 5.74 1.08
C TYR A 151 -17.23 6.90 1.95
N GLN A 152 -18.53 6.94 2.25
CA GLN A 152 -19.08 7.93 3.18
C GLN A 152 -18.55 7.66 4.59
N ALA A 153 -18.25 8.72 5.33
CA ALA A 153 -17.91 8.61 6.74
C ALA A 153 -19.18 8.32 7.55
N ASP A 154 -19.12 7.36 8.45
CA ASP A 154 -20.20 7.10 9.40
C ASP A 154 -20.34 8.30 10.35
N LEU A 155 -21.55 8.87 10.42
CA LEU A 155 -21.86 10.08 11.20
C LEU A 155 -21.87 9.86 12.72
N GLU A 156 -21.58 8.66 13.22
CA GLU A 156 -21.78 8.25 14.61
C GLU A 156 -20.59 8.58 15.55
N ASP A 157 -19.56 9.29 15.07
CA ASP A 157 -18.25 9.36 15.74
C ASP A 157 -18.14 10.43 16.86
N GLU A 158 -19.18 11.25 17.10
CA GLU A 158 -19.09 12.38 18.05
C GLU A 158 -19.19 12.00 19.54
N ALA A 159 -19.71 10.81 19.88
CA ALA A 159 -19.99 10.44 21.27
C ALA A 159 -18.90 9.62 21.98
N MET A 160 -17.94 9.03 21.25
CA MET A 160 -16.94 8.13 21.84
C MET A 160 -15.64 8.85 22.25
N ASP A 161 -15.05 8.42 23.36
CA ASP A 161 -13.70 8.87 23.74
C ASP A 161 -12.60 8.20 22.90
N PHE A 162 -11.35 8.68 23.01
CA PHE A 162 -10.22 8.17 22.21
C PHE A 162 -9.90 6.69 22.49
N VAL A 163 -10.12 6.19 23.71
CA VAL A 163 -9.82 4.81 24.09
C VAL A 163 -10.88 3.85 23.53
N GLN A 164 -12.14 4.26 23.58
CA GLN A 164 -13.24 3.56 22.94
C GLN A 164 -13.05 3.50 21.42
N LYS A 165 -12.67 4.64 20.80
CA LYS A 165 -12.30 4.70 19.37
C LYS A 165 -11.17 3.73 19.04
N SER A 166 -10.06 3.74 19.78
CA SER A 166 -8.95 2.83 19.48
C SER A 166 -9.31 1.35 19.63
N ARG A 167 -10.23 1.01 20.56
CA ARG A 167 -10.71 -0.37 20.70
C ARG A 167 -11.56 -0.78 19.50
N ARG A 168 -12.57 0.03 19.15
CA ARG A 168 -13.41 -0.18 17.96
C ARG A 168 -12.55 -0.31 16.70
N ASP A 169 -11.58 0.58 16.54
CA ASP A 169 -10.73 0.62 15.35
C ASP A 169 -9.78 -0.58 15.31
N THR A 170 -9.33 -1.10 16.47
CA THR A 170 -8.59 -2.37 16.56
C THR A 170 -9.45 -3.55 16.12
N GLU A 171 -10.70 -3.63 16.59
CA GLU A 171 -11.65 -4.68 16.20
C GLU A 171 -11.95 -4.63 14.70
N LEU A 172 -12.17 -3.43 14.14
CA LEU A 172 -12.36 -3.22 12.70
C LEU A 172 -11.18 -3.72 11.87
N LEU A 173 -9.95 -3.44 12.31
CA LEU A 173 -8.74 -3.92 11.63
C LEU A 173 -8.63 -5.45 11.68
N LEU A 174 -8.99 -6.07 12.82
CA LEU A 174 -9.03 -7.53 12.94
C LEU A 174 -10.06 -8.15 12.01
N GLU A 175 -11.28 -7.62 11.96
CA GLU A 175 -12.35 -8.10 11.07
C GLU A 175 -11.94 -8.01 9.59
N LEU A 176 -11.29 -6.92 9.21
CA LEU A 176 -10.74 -6.71 7.87
C LEU A 176 -9.70 -7.77 7.51
N LEU A 177 -8.71 -8.01 8.40
CA LEU A 177 -7.69 -9.02 8.16
C LEU A 177 -8.29 -10.43 8.06
N LEU A 178 -9.26 -10.74 8.92
CA LEU A 178 -9.99 -12.01 8.92
C LEU A 178 -10.74 -12.23 7.61
N LYS A 179 -11.43 -11.19 7.12
CA LYS A 179 -12.19 -11.25 5.88
C LYS A 179 -11.29 -11.44 4.67
N LEU A 180 -10.15 -10.75 4.62
CA LEU A 180 -9.12 -10.99 3.59
C LEU A 180 -8.55 -12.42 3.68
N SER A 181 -8.27 -12.91 4.89
CA SER A 181 -7.80 -14.28 5.11
C SER A 181 -8.79 -15.32 4.58
N TYR A 182 -10.07 -15.16 4.92
CA TYR A 182 -11.15 -16.03 4.45
C TYR A 182 -11.29 -16.01 2.93
N LEU A 183 -11.28 -14.82 2.31
CA LEU A 183 -11.39 -14.69 0.85
C LEU A 183 -10.19 -15.30 0.13
N ALA A 184 -8.99 -15.25 0.71
CA ALA A 184 -7.78 -15.78 0.10
C ALA A 184 -7.56 -17.28 0.36
N ALA A 185 -8.25 -17.86 1.35
CA ALA A 185 -7.99 -19.23 1.80
C ALA A 185 -8.15 -20.27 0.69
N GLY A 186 -7.13 -21.12 0.51
CA GLY A 186 -7.17 -22.26 -0.40
C GLY A 186 -7.09 -21.92 -1.89
N LYS A 187 -6.93 -20.64 -2.25
CA LYS A 187 -6.84 -20.19 -3.65
C LYS A 187 -5.40 -20.23 -4.15
N SER A 188 -5.22 -20.58 -5.42
CA SER A 188 -3.92 -20.42 -6.07
C SER A 188 -3.62 -18.95 -6.31
N GLU A 189 -2.36 -18.62 -6.61
CA GLU A 189 -1.97 -17.27 -7.01
C GLU A 189 -2.80 -16.73 -8.20
N LEU A 190 -3.07 -17.59 -9.19
CA LEU A 190 -3.87 -17.20 -10.35
C LEU A 190 -5.30 -16.85 -9.94
N ASP A 191 -5.93 -17.69 -9.13
CA ASP A 191 -7.30 -17.50 -8.66
C ASP A 191 -7.44 -16.19 -7.84
N LEU A 192 -6.45 -15.91 -6.99
CA LEU A 192 -6.41 -14.67 -6.19
C LEU A 192 -6.33 -13.42 -7.05
N SER A 193 -5.58 -13.50 -8.15
CA SER A 193 -5.36 -12.38 -9.04
C SER A 193 -6.65 -11.97 -9.76
N GLU A 194 -7.51 -12.94 -10.09
CA GLU A 194 -8.77 -12.76 -10.81
C GLU A 194 -9.99 -12.52 -9.88
N ASP A 195 -9.81 -12.62 -8.57
CA ASP A 195 -10.89 -12.50 -7.61
C ASP A 195 -11.30 -11.03 -7.35
N SER A 196 -12.38 -10.62 -8.00
CA SER A 196 -12.97 -9.29 -7.82
C SER A 196 -13.38 -8.97 -6.38
N ALA A 197 -13.87 -9.94 -5.60
CA ALA A 197 -14.32 -9.70 -4.23
C ALA A 197 -13.12 -9.51 -3.29
N LEU A 198 -12.03 -10.26 -3.51
CA LEU A 198 -10.77 -10.04 -2.80
C LEU A 198 -10.18 -8.66 -3.11
N LEU A 199 -10.18 -8.26 -4.38
CA LEU A 199 -9.66 -6.95 -4.80
C LEU A 199 -10.47 -5.79 -4.22
N GLU A 200 -11.80 -5.89 -4.23
CA GLU A 200 -12.68 -4.92 -3.59
C GLU A 200 -12.43 -4.85 -2.08
N GLU A 201 -12.34 -6.00 -1.41
CA GLU A 201 -12.08 -6.02 0.03
C GLU A 201 -10.70 -5.48 0.38
N LEU A 202 -9.69 -5.75 -0.45
CA LEU A 202 -8.35 -5.20 -0.26
C LEU A 202 -8.37 -3.68 -0.42
N GLN A 203 -9.09 -3.15 -1.41
CA GLN A 203 -9.28 -1.72 -1.60
C GLN A 203 -9.97 -1.08 -0.37
N VAL A 204 -11.07 -1.68 0.11
CA VAL A 204 -11.75 -1.26 1.35
C VAL A 204 -10.78 -1.27 2.52
N GLY A 205 -10.00 -2.34 2.66
CA GLY A 205 -9.12 -2.52 3.79
C GLY A 205 -7.98 -1.49 3.84
N VAL A 206 -7.36 -1.21 2.70
CA VAL A 206 -6.34 -0.16 2.58
C VAL A 206 -6.95 1.22 2.88
N TYR A 207 -8.10 1.54 2.27
CA TYR A 207 -8.76 2.84 2.49
C TYR A 207 -9.14 3.05 3.96
N LYS A 208 -9.77 2.06 4.60
CA LYS A 208 -10.15 2.13 6.01
C LYS A 208 -8.90 2.32 6.88
N THR A 209 -7.88 1.50 6.70
CA THR A 209 -6.62 1.62 7.48
C THR A 209 -5.97 3.00 7.35
N LEU A 210 -6.06 3.63 6.18
CA LEU A 210 -5.50 4.96 5.93
C LEU A 210 -6.35 6.11 6.46
N THR A 211 -7.67 5.92 6.61
CA THR A 211 -8.59 6.94 7.15
C THR A 211 -8.69 6.92 8.66
N LEU A 212 -8.30 5.81 9.29
CA LEU A 212 -8.20 5.69 10.74
C LEU A 212 -7.23 6.71 11.38
N PRO A 213 -7.48 7.12 12.63
CA PRO A 213 -6.66 8.11 13.34
C PRO A 213 -5.24 7.60 13.60
N ARG A 214 -4.29 8.53 13.61
CA ARG A 214 -2.85 8.29 13.87
C ARG A 214 -2.47 8.89 15.21
N TYR A 215 -1.93 8.08 16.12
CA TYR A 215 -1.52 8.55 17.45
C TYR A 215 0.00 8.73 17.62
N ASN A 216 0.80 8.60 16.55
CA ASN A 216 2.25 8.84 16.56
C ASN A 216 2.66 10.19 15.94
N SER A 217 1.71 11.10 15.70
CA SER A 217 2.00 12.41 15.11
C SER A 217 2.83 13.26 16.08
N PRO A 218 3.88 13.96 15.62
CA PRO A 218 4.69 14.86 16.46
C PRO A 218 3.89 15.99 17.11
N ASN A 219 2.67 16.25 16.65
CA ASN A 219 1.75 17.25 17.19
C ASN A 219 0.95 16.75 18.42
N ILE A 220 0.99 15.45 18.73
CA ILE A 220 0.34 14.90 19.92
C ILE A 220 1.39 14.86 21.03
N HIS A 221 1.14 15.53 22.15
CA HIS A 221 2.04 15.52 23.31
C HIS A 221 2.22 14.07 23.81
N GLN A 222 3.35 13.44 23.43
CA GLN A 222 3.65 12.02 23.64
C GLN A 222 3.71 11.60 25.13
N ASN A 223 3.84 12.57 26.04
CA ASN A 223 4.06 12.30 27.47
C ASN A 223 2.80 11.80 28.24
N SER A 224 1.64 11.62 27.59
CA SER A 224 0.42 11.13 28.27
C SER A 224 -0.52 10.31 27.38
N LEU A 225 0.00 9.63 26.33
CA LEU A 225 -0.85 8.71 25.57
C LEU A 225 -1.13 7.45 26.41
N ALA A 226 -2.42 7.08 26.51
CA ALA A 226 -2.81 5.84 27.15
C ALA A 226 -2.14 4.65 26.42
N PRO A 227 -1.65 3.61 27.14
CA PRO A 227 -0.97 2.47 26.52
C PRO A 227 -1.74 1.82 25.37
N CYS A 228 -3.06 1.75 25.47
CA CYS A 228 -3.95 1.23 24.42
C CYS A 228 -3.89 2.00 23.09
N LEU A 229 -3.64 3.33 23.11
CA LEU A 229 -3.51 4.14 21.90
C LEU A 229 -2.19 3.82 21.17
N LEU A 230 -1.15 3.48 21.93
CA LEU A 230 0.15 3.10 21.40
C LEU A 230 0.09 1.70 20.79
N THR A 231 -0.52 0.73 21.45
CA THR A 231 -0.68 -0.62 20.89
C THR A 231 -1.58 -0.62 19.66
N TYR A 232 -2.65 0.18 19.68
CA TYR A 232 -3.46 0.44 18.48
C TYR A 232 -2.63 1.03 17.34
N GLU A 233 -1.85 2.10 17.57
CA GLU A 233 -1.10 2.75 16.48
C GLU A 233 -0.02 1.83 15.90
N ILE A 234 0.62 1.03 16.75
CA ILE A 234 1.56 0.00 16.32
C ILE A 234 0.85 -1.05 15.46
N PHE A 235 -0.34 -1.50 15.87
CA PHE A 235 -1.11 -2.47 15.12
C PHE A 235 -1.59 -1.89 13.78
N ARG A 236 -2.17 -0.69 13.77
CA ARG A 236 -2.58 0.03 12.55
C ARG A 236 -1.43 0.14 11.55
N LEU A 237 -0.24 0.52 12.02
CA LEU A 237 0.96 0.59 11.19
C LEU A 237 1.39 -0.79 10.66
N ALA A 238 1.35 -1.83 11.51
CA ALA A 238 1.64 -3.20 11.08
C ALA A 238 0.63 -3.70 10.04
N VAL A 239 -0.66 -3.38 10.19
CA VAL A 239 -1.70 -3.68 9.19
C VAL A 239 -1.40 -2.95 7.87
N LEU A 240 -1.04 -1.67 7.91
CA LEU A 240 -0.69 -0.92 6.72
C LEU A 240 0.51 -1.54 5.97
N VAL A 241 1.56 -1.93 6.70
CA VAL A 241 2.73 -2.62 6.15
C VAL A 241 2.33 -3.98 5.59
N TYR A 242 1.51 -4.74 6.32
CA TYR A 242 0.98 -6.03 5.87
C TYR A 242 0.20 -5.90 4.56
N LEU A 243 -0.74 -4.95 4.47
CA LEU A 243 -1.56 -4.72 3.27
C LEU A 243 -0.73 -4.32 2.06
N SER A 244 0.46 -3.73 2.26
CA SER A 244 1.35 -3.42 1.15
C SER A 244 1.86 -4.66 0.41
N GLY A 245 1.94 -5.81 1.09
CA GLY A 245 2.30 -7.09 0.49
C GLY A 245 1.28 -7.49 -0.59
N PRO A 246 0.00 -7.73 -0.23
CA PRO A 246 -1.01 -8.12 -1.20
C PRO A 246 -1.20 -7.09 -2.31
N VAL A 247 -1.12 -5.78 -2.00
CA VAL A 247 -1.21 -4.72 -3.00
C VAL A 247 -0.08 -4.83 -4.03
N THR A 248 1.16 -5.04 -3.58
CA THR A 248 2.31 -5.16 -4.49
C THR A 248 2.24 -6.47 -5.28
N PHE A 249 1.89 -7.56 -4.61
CA PHE A 249 1.76 -8.89 -5.19
C PHE A 249 0.69 -8.96 -6.29
N LEU A 250 -0.52 -8.45 -6.01
CA LEU A 250 -1.63 -8.41 -6.96
C LEU A 250 -1.49 -7.30 -8.01
N ALA A 251 -0.53 -6.40 -7.83
CA ALA A 251 -0.02 -5.54 -8.89
C ALA A 251 1.06 -6.24 -9.74
N GLY A 252 1.38 -7.50 -9.50
CA GLY A 252 2.34 -8.28 -10.31
C GLY A 252 3.80 -7.95 -10.03
N ASN A 253 4.06 -7.04 -9.07
CA ASN A 253 5.41 -6.72 -8.65
C ASN A 253 5.81 -7.68 -7.51
N ARG A 254 6.41 -8.81 -7.90
CA ARG A 254 6.75 -9.90 -6.98
C ARG A 254 8.08 -9.69 -6.25
N THR A 255 8.90 -8.74 -6.69
CA THR A 255 10.29 -8.59 -6.23
C THR A 255 10.51 -7.32 -5.42
N PHE A 256 9.69 -6.29 -5.59
CA PHE A 256 9.91 -4.99 -4.95
C PHE A 256 8.62 -4.36 -4.43
N ASN A 257 8.46 -4.34 -3.10
CA ASN A 257 7.39 -3.59 -2.45
C ASN A 257 7.74 -2.10 -2.40
N VAL A 258 6.99 -1.27 -3.12
CA VAL A 258 7.23 0.19 -3.20
C VAL A 258 6.85 0.95 -1.93
N VAL A 259 6.01 0.36 -1.07
CA VAL A 259 5.51 1.02 0.15
C VAL A 259 6.43 0.79 1.34
N THR A 260 6.79 -0.48 1.57
CA THR A 260 7.52 -0.94 2.77
C THR A 260 8.79 -0.13 3.06
N PRO A 261 9.67 0.20 2.08
CA PRO A 261 10.88 0.98 2.33
C PRO A 261 10.63 2.34 3.02
N HIS A 262 9.48 2.98 2.77
CA HIS A 262 9.13 4.28 3.35
C HIS A 262 8.61 4.19 4.79
N LEU A 263 8.19 2.98 5.21
CA LEU A 263 7.65 2.73 6.55
C LEU A 263 8.66 2.09 7.50
N ARG A 264 9.83 1.67 6.99
CA ARG A 264 10.91 1.03 7.77
C ARG A 264 11.37 1.87 8.95
N GLY A 265 11.81 1.18 10.00
CA GLY A 265 12.29 1.74 11.25
C GLY A 265 11.18 2.26 12.18
N ARG A 266 9.97 2.53 11.67
CA ARG A 266 8.87 3.10 12.48
C ARG A 266 8.38 2.13 13.54
N LEU A 267 8.12 0.87 13.19
CA LEU A 267 7.69 -0.16 14.14
C LEU A 267 8.77 -0.41 15.21
N SER A 268 10.01 -0.66 14.79
CA SER A 268 11.16 -0.84 15.70
C SER A 268 11.34 0.34 16.65
N ARG A 269 11.20 1.58 16.15
CA ARG A 269 11.27 2.79 16.98
C ARG A 269 10.18 2.82 18.04
N MET A 270 8.92 2.53 17.68
CA MET A 270 7.82 2.53 18.65
C MET A 270 8.01 1.47 19.75
N TYR A 271 8.47 0.27 19.41
CA TYR A 271 8.81 -0.78 20.38
C TYR A 271 9.95 -0.39 21.33
N ARG A 272 10.87 0.47 20.88
CA ARG A 272 12.02 0.93 21.68
C ARG A 272 11.65 2.08 22.61
N GLU A 273 10.81 2.99 22.15
CA GLU A 273 10.50 4.24 22.85
C GLU A 273 9.39 4.07 23.90
N HIS A 274 8.55 3.04 23.76
CA HIS A 274 7.35 2.89 24.59
C HIS A 274 7.32 1.56 25.33
N ARG A 275 6.75 1.57 26.54
CA ARG A 275 6.35 0.34 27.23
C ARG A 275 4.97 -0.05 26.73
N LEU A 276 4.89 -1.20 26.07
CA LEU A 276 3.66 -1.71 25.47
C LEU A 276 3.02 -2.73 26.41
N ASP A 277 1.70 -2.66 26.53
CA ASP A 277 0.88 -3.63 27.25
C ASP A 277 -0.07 -4.30 26.26
N TRP A 278 0.21 -5.57 25.97
CA TRP A 278 -0.53 -6.40 25.03
C TRP A 278 -1.51 -7.35 25.72
N ALA A 279 -1.82 -7.14 27.00
CA ALA A 279 -2.76 -7.99 27.74
C ALA A 279 -4.12 -8.10 27.00
N GLY A 280 -4.52 -9.33 26.66
CA GLY A 280 -5.73 -9.62 25.88
C GLY A 280 -5.60 -9.40 24.36
N LEU A 281 -4.45 -8.93 23.88
CA LEU A 281 -4.11 -8.68 22.47
C LEU A 281 -2.82 -9.41 22.05
N GLU A 282 -2.52 -10.55 22.67
CA GLU A 282 -1.26 -11.28 22.47
C GLU A 282 -1.10 -11.81 21.03
N HIS A 283 -2.22 -12.08 20.36
CA HIS A 283 -2.25 -12.48 18.94
C HIS A 283 -1.90 -11.29 18.03
N VAL A 284 -2.32 -10.08 18.39
CA VAL A 284 -1.98 -8.83 17.70
C VAL A 284 -0.50 -8.50 17.85
N GLU A 285 0.07 -8.71 19.05
CA GLU A 285 1.51 -8.56 19.28
C GLU A 285 2.31 -9.49 18.35
N LEU A 286 1.94 -10.77 18.30
CA LEU A 286 2.61 -11.76 17.44
C LEU A 286 2.57 -11.35 15.97
N PHE A 287 1.40 -10.97 15.47
CA PHE A 287 1.27 -10.48 14.09
C PHE A 287 2.17 -9.27 13.84
N THR A 288 2.12 -8.27 14.72
CA THR A 288 2.92 -7.06 14.59
C THR A 288 4.42 -7.36 14.53
N LEU A 289 4.90 -8.24 15.41
CA LEU A 289 6.30 -8.65 15.47
C LEU A 289 6.71 -9.45 14.23
N VAL A 290 5.84 -10.32 13.72
CA VAL A 290 6.08 -11.07 12.49
C VAL A 290 6.17 -10.11 11.30
N ILE A 291 5.17 -9.25 11.10
CA ILE A 291 5.19 -8.29 9.98
C ILE A 291 6.44 -7.42 10.05
N GLY A 292 6.77 -6.88 11.22
CA GLY A 292 8.01 -6.13 11.41
C GLY A 292 9.27 -6.94 11.08
N ALA A 293 9.36 -8.21 11.50
CA ALA A 293 10.49 -9.08 11.18
C ALA A 293 10.57 -9.46 9.68
N LEU A 294 9.45 -9.47 8.97
CA LEU A 294 9.38 -9.71 7.52
C LEU A 294 9.82 -8.48 6.71
N THR A 295 9.56 -7.27 7.19
CA THR A 295 9.72 -6.05 6.40
C THR A 295 10.93 -5.19 6.77
N GLU A 296 11.38 -5.25 8.02
CA GLU A 296 12.53 -4.48 8.50
C GLU A 296 13.87 -5.09 8.05
N VAL A 297 14.94 -4.31 8.17
CA VAL A 297 16.29 -4.74 7.79
C VAL A 297 17.30 -4.42 8.90
N GLY A 298 18.47 -5.06 8.85
CA GLY A 298 19.59 -4.77 9.76
C GLY A 298 19.23 -4.91 11.24
N GLN A 299 19.66 -3.93 12.05
CA GLN A 299 19.48 -3.96 13.50
C GLN A 299 18.01 -3.89 13.94
N ASP A 300 17.17 -3.16 13.20
CA ASP A 300 15.75 -3.03 13.53
C ASP A 300 15.02 -4.36 13.39
N ARG A 301 15.33 -5.12 12.33
CA ARG A 301 14.84 -6.49 12.18
C ARG A 301 15.29 -7.40 13.31
N GLN A 302 16.59 -7.38 13.64
CA GLN A 302 17.14 -8.25 14.68
C GLN A 302 16.48 -8.03 16.04
N ARG A 303 16.20 -6.78 16.41
CA ARG A 303 15.48 -6.46 17.66
C ARG A 303 14.08 -7.05 17.69
N LEU A 304 13.31 -6.87 16.61
CA LEU A 304 11.96 -7.40 16.51
C LEU A 304 11.95 -8.93 16.54
N MET A 305 12.95 -9.58 15.93
CA MET A 305 13.11 -11.03 16.00
C MET A 305 13.40 -11.54 17.41
N VAL A 306 14.27 -10.87 18.16
CA VAL A 306 14.52 -11.22 19.57
C VAL A 306 13.25 -11.10 20.40
N GLN A 307 12.47 -10.03 20.19
CA GLN A 307 11.19 -9.85 20.86
C GLN A 307 10.18 -10.94 20.45
N LEU A 308 10.07 -11.26 19.16
CA LEU A 308 9.22 -12.34 18.64
C LEU A 308 9.55 -13.68 19.31
N GLN A 309 10.82 -14.04 19.42
CA GLN A 309 11.23 -15.28 20.09
C GLN A 309 10.86 -15.31 21.57
N ARG A 310 11.06 -14.19 22.26
CA ARG A 310 10.68 -14.08 23.67
C ARG A 310 9.17 -14.28 23.82
N THR A 311 8.37 -13.62 22.99
CA THR A 311 6.91 -13.73 23.00
C THR A 311 6.47 -15.16 22.65
N MET A 312 7.07 -15.80 21.65
CA MET A 312 6.81 -17.21 21.32
C MET A 312 7.12 -18.15 22.50
N ARG A 313 8.27 -17.98 23.17
CA ARG A 313 8.64 -18.81 24.34
C ARG A 313 7.66 -18.63 25.50
N VAL A 314 7.27 -17.39 25.80
CA VAL A 314 6.29 -17.08 26.86
C VAL A 314 4.94 -17.72 26.57
N GLN A 315 4.52 -17.73 25.30
CA GLN A 315 3.27 -18.35 24.87
C GLN A 315 3.38 -19.86 24.57
N GLY A 316 4.55 -20.48 24.75
CA GLY A 316 4.77 -21.90 24.46
C GLY A 316 4.61 -22.28 22.98
N LEU A 317 4.85 -21.34 22.06
CA LEU A 317 4.64 -21.54 20.63
C LEU A 317 5.89 -22.08 19.94
N ILE A 318 5.67 -23.12 19.12
CA ILE A 318 6.60 -23.57 18.08
C ILE A 318 6.23 -22.94 16.73
N TRP A 319 7.09 -23.10 15.72
CA TRP A 319 6.88 -22.51 14.39
C TRP A 319 5.48 -22.76 13.81
N ASN A 320 5.03 -24.01 13.75
CA ASN A 320 3.70 -24.34 13.22
C ASN A 320 2.57 -23.64 14.00
N GLY A 321 2.67 -23.58 15.32
CA GLY A 321 1.71 -22.87 16.16
C GLY A 321 1.70 -21.35 15.94
N LEU A 322 2.86 -20.74 15.62
CA LEU A 322 2.93 -19.34 15.20
C LEU A 322 2.20 -19.14 13.86
N VAL A 323 2.50 -19.97 12.86
CA VAL A 323 1.89 -19.87 11.53
C VAL A 323 0.38 -20.07 11.59
N ASP A 324 -0.10 -21.05 12.36
CA ASP A 324 -1.54 -21.31 12.52
C ASP A 324 -2.26 -20.13 13.18
N LYS A 325 -1.64 -19.50 14.20
CA LYS A 325 -2.16 -18.26 14.79
C LYS A 325 -2.22 -17.12 13.77
N LEU A 326 -1.19 -16.95 12.94
CA LEU A 326 -1.18 -15.91 11.90
C LEU A 326 -2.27 -16.15 10.86
N ARG A 327 -2.43 -17.37 10.35
CA ARG A 327 -3.48 -17.73 9.38
C ARG A 327 -4.89 -17.49 9.92
N SER A 328 -5.08 -17.73 11.22
CA SER A 328 -6.34 -17.47 11.90
C SER A 328 -6.70 -15.98 11.95
N MET A 329 -5.78 -15.08 11.58
CA MET A 329 -5.96 -13.64 11.63
C MET A 329 -5.79 -12.97 10.27
N ALA A 330 -4.82 -13.40 9.45
CA ALA A 330 -4.42 -12.71 8.23
C ALA A 330 -3.95 -13.70 7.15
N TRP A 331 -4.15 -13.32 5.88
CA TRP A 331 -3.63 -14.04 4.73
C TRP A 331 -2.10 -13.89 4.63
N VAL A 332 -1.34 -14.96 4.89
CA VAL A 332 0.13 -14.93 4.85
C VAL A 332 0.76 -15.96 3.92
N ASP A 333 0.00 -16.97 3.49
CA ASP A 333 0.53 -18.17 2.84
C ASP A 333 1.08 -17.98 1.42
N ILE A 334 0.62 -16.97 0.69
CA ILE A 334 1.04 -16.77 -0.71
C ILE A 334 1.88 -15.51 -0.82
N VAL A 335 1.33 -14.39 -0.34
CA VAL A 335 1.97 -13.08 -0.44
C VAL A 335 3.26 -12.97 0.37
N TRP A 336 3.29 -13.61 1.54
CA TRP A 336 4.40 -13.48 2.49
C TRP A 336 5.20 -14.79 2.65
N SER A 337 4.94 -15.80 1.80
CA SER A 337 5.51 -17.15 1.87
C SER A 337 7.04 -17.16 1.96
N ALA A 338 7.73 -16.55 0.99
CA ALA A 338 9.18 -16.47 0.95
C ALA A 338 9.77 -15.74 2.17
N GLY A 339 9.07 -14.71 2.65
CA GLY A 339 9.45 -13.99 3.87
C GLY A 339 9.32 -14.86 5.11
N LEU A 340 8.21 -15.62 5.23
CA LEU A 340 7.97 -16.55 6.33
C LEU A 340 8.99 -17.70 6.34
N GLU A 341 9.31 -18.27 5.19
CA GLU A 341 10.36 -19.31 5.08
C GLU A 341 11.72 -18.80 5.58
N ARG A 342 12.11 -17.59 5.16
CA ARG A 342 13.33 -16.95 5.67
C ARG A 342 13.26 -16.71 7.18
N LEU A 343 12.13 -16.23 7.68
CA LEU A 343 11.92 -16.01 9.11
C LEU A 343 12.05 -17.31 9.90
N HIS A 344 11.52 -18.44 9.39
CA HIS A 344 11.64 -19.75 10.01
C HIS A 344 13.11 -20.16 10.20
N VAL A 345 13.90 -20.06 9.12
CA VAL A 345 15.32 -20.42 9.12
C VAL A 345 16.08 -19.55 10.14
N ASP A 346 15.85 -18.24 10.11
CA ASP A 346 16.55 -17.32 10.99
C ASP A 346 16.18 -17.53 12.47
N LEU A 347 14.91 -17.82 12.77
CA LEU A 347 14.46 -18.14 14.12
C LEU A 347 15.09 -19.44 14.63
N ALA A 348 15.25 -20.45 13.78
CA ALA A 348 15.89 -21.72 14.15
C ALA A 348 17.38 -21.52 14.50
N ILE A 349 18.10 -20.71 13.72
CA ILE A 349 19.53 -20.40 13.97
C ILE A 349 19.75 -19.73 15.32
N MET A 350 18.84 -18.84 15.73
CA MET A 350 18.93 -18.12 17.01
C MET A 350 18.55 -18.97 18.24
N THR A 351 17.96 -20.16 18.04
CA THR A 351 17.61 -21.09 19.12
C THR A 351 18.66 -22.17 19.38
N GLY A 352 19.59 -22.38 18.44
CA GLY A 352 20.80 -23.19 18.62
C GLY A 352 21.92 -22.34 19.21
#